data_AF-A0A959J174-F1
#
_entry.id   AF-A0A959J174-F1
#
_cell.length_a   1.000
_cell.length_b   1.000
_cell.length_c   1.000
_cell.angle_alpha   90.00
_cell.angle_beta   90.00
_cell.angle_gamma   90.00
#
_symmetry.space_group_name_H-M   'P 1'
#
loop_
_entity.id
_entity.type
_entity.pdbx_description
1 polymer ?
#
loop_
_entity_poly.entity_id
_entity_poly.type
_entity_poly.pdbx_seq_one_letter_code
_entity_poly.pdbx_strand_id
1 'polypeptide(L)'
;MEIKDYKKEIEQLIQKGDNIEQALKRLLEILNKKSQFRKEIIGLSGRAESLKKDARKQIIDRTTANQEKNQIRDAVLEIKNSLKKEDLKKDLELKEGIYEKILIYCPEGRKPFFQKNINTQYFKNIYYFVDLDEPKADLDTFDIVLFDFDEKEQFGEDHLEKLLLKTKTYFLVLIYGQSNLIRKEEYRDRVQPANSAISLIARLQELITYFRLAKKK
;
A
#
# COMPACT_ATOMS: atom_id res chain seq x y z
N MET A 1 6.68 0.37 -0.30
CA MET A 1 7.95 0.00 -0.93
C MET A 1 9.01 0.87 -0.28
N GLU A 2 10.16 0.35 0.13
CA GLU A 2 11.21 1.19 0.73
C GLU A 2 11.84 2.08 -0.35
N ILE A 3 12.44 3.22 0.03
CA ILE A 3 13.16 4.08 -0.92
C ILE A 3 14.25 3.30 -1.70
N LYS A 4 14.83 2.28 -1.08
CA LYS A 4 15.80 1.37 -1.70
C LYS A 4 15.19 0.63 -2.89
N ASP A 5 13.94 0.22 -2.80
CA ASP A 5 13.23 -0.48 -3.88
C ASP A 5 12.99 0.45 -5.07
N TYR A 6 12.59 1.71 -4.83
CA TYR A 6 12.46 2.72 -5.88
C TYR A 6 13.78 3.01 -6.57
N LYS A 7 14.87 3.17 -5.80
CA LYS A 7 16.21 3.36 -6.37
C LYS A 7 16.59 2.17 -7.25
N LYS A 8 16.31 0.95 -6.80
CA LYS A 8 16.58 -0.27 -7.57
C LYS A 8 15.73 -0.36 -8.85
N GLU A 9 14.46 0.00 -8.79
CA GLU A 9 13.55 0.05 -9.95
C GLU A 9 14.08 1.03 -11.02
N ILE A 10 14.40 2.26 -10.62
CA ILE A 10 14.95 3.29 -11.51
C ILE A 10 16.28 2.85 -12.12
N GLU A 11 17.14 2.21 -11.33
CA GLU A 11 18.41 1.67 -11.82
C GLU A 11 18.23 0.55 -12.86
N GLN A 12 17.27 -0.35 -12.64
CA GLN A 12 16.93 -1.38 -13.62
C GLN A 12 16.38 -0.79 -14.92
N LEU A 13 15.56 0.25 -14.84
CA LEU A 13 15.05 0.97 -16.02
C LEU A 13 16.19 1.61 -16.83
N ILE A 14 17.22 2.12 -16.16
CA ILE A 14 18.39 2.72 -16.81
C ILE A 14 19.32 1.66 -17.40
N GLN A 15 19.54 0.53 -16.69
CA GLN A 15 20.46 -0.53 -17.12
C GLN A 15 19.94 -1.37 -18.29
N LYS A 16 18.61 -1.56 -18.41
CA LYS A 16 18.00 -2.41 -19.45
C LYS A 16 18.02 -1.83 -20.88
N GLY A 17 18.78 -0.77 -21.13
CA GLY A 17 19.00 -0.21 -22.46
C GLY A 17 17.86 0.69 -22.92
N ASP A 18 18.12 2.00 -22.93
CA ASP A 18 17.34 3.04 -23.60
C ASP A 18 16.01 3.48 -22.97
N ASN A 19 15.62 2.92 -21.81
CA ASN A 19 14.39 3.32 -21.12
C ASN A 19 14.56 4.54 -20.18
N ILE A 20 15.44 5.48 -20.54
CA ILE A 20 15.64 6.74 -19.78
C ILE A 20 14.32 7.51 -19.67
N GLU A 21 13.52 7.54 -20.74
CA GLU A 21 12.18 8.15 -20.74
C GLU A 21 11.24 7.52 -19.70
N GLN A 22 11.29 6.19 -19.55
CA GLN A 22 10.49 5.48 -18.55
C GLN A 22 10.98 5.77 -17.14
N ALA A 23 12.31 5.82 -16.94
CA ALA A 23 12.90 6.21 -15.65
C ALA A 23 12.49 7.64 -15.26
N LEU A 24 12.54 8.59 -16.20
CA LEU A 24 12.11 9.98 -15.98
C LEU A 24 10.61 10.08 -15.67
N LYS A 25 9.77 9.37 -16.44
CA LYS A 25 8.32 9.31 -16.19
C LYS A 25 8.04 8.74 -14.81
N ARG A 26 8.69 7.63 -14.45
CA ARG A 26 8.55 7.00 -13.14
C ARG A 26 9.01 7.93 -12.02
N LEU A 27 10.11 8.67 -12.19
CA LEU A 27 10.54 9.71 -11.25
C LEU A 27 9.49 10.81 -11.07
N LEU A 28 8.86 11.31 -12.14
CA LEU A 28 7.76 12.30 -12.04
C LEU A 28 6.50 11.76 -11.36
N GLU A 29 6.21 10.49 -11.60
CA GLU A 29 5.16 9.79 -10.90
C GLU A 29 5.48 9.73 -9.42
N ILE A 30 6.73 9.41 -9.05
CA ILE A 30 7.09 9.16 -7.65
C ILE A 30 7.35 10.38 -6.77
N LEU A 31 7.82 11.46 -7.38
CA LEU A 31 8.21 12.68 -6.69
C LEU A 31 7.00 13.51 -6.24
N ASN A 32 7.04 14.03 -5.01
CA ASN A 32 6.05 15.00 -4.56
C ASN A 32 6.22 16.35 -5.26
N LYS A 33 5.19 17.19 -5.17
CA LYS A 33 5.17 18.50 -5.86
C LYS A 33 6.21 19.49 -5.30
N LYS A 34 6.64 19.30 -4.05
CA LYS A 34 7.59 20.18 -3.34
C LYS A 34 9.05 19.73 -3.48
N SER A 35 9.32 18.53 -3.98
CA SER A 35 10.69 18.03 -4.14
C SER A 35 11.47 18.92 -5.10
N GLN A 36 12.69 19.28 -4.69
CA GLN A 36 13.60 20.08 -5.50
C GLN A 36 13.93 19.41 -6.84
N PHE A 37 13.98 18.08 -6.87
CA PHE A 37 14.32 17.29 -8.06
C PHE A 37 13.22 17.32 -9.13
N ARG A 38 12.00 17.73 -8.79
CA ARG A 38 10.88 17.69 -9.73
C ARG A 38 11.12 18.58 -10.95
N LYS A 39 11.63 19.80 -10.74
CA LYS A 39 11.92 20.75 -11.84
C LYS A 39 13.01 20.21 -12.75
N GLU A 40 14.05 19.62 -12.15
CA GLU A 40 15.17 19.03 -12.86
C GLU A 40 14.71 17.85 -13.73
N ILE A 41 13.90 16.95 -13.18
CA ILE A 41 13.35 15.81 -13.93
C ILE A 41 12.44 16.27 -15.10
N ILE A 42 11.65 17.34 -14.92
CA ILE A 42 10.87 17.93 -16.03
C ILE A 42 11.81 18.45 -17.13
N GLY A 43 12.89 19.15 -16.76
CA GLY A 43 13.88 19.63 -17.72
C GLY A 43 14.57 18.50 -18.46
N LEU A 44 15.00 17.45 -17.75
CA LEU A 44 15.60 16.25 -18.35
C LEU A 44 14.62 15.50 -19.26
N SER A 45 13.32 15.47 -18.92
CA SER A 45 12.28 14.90 -19.78
C SER A 45 12.14 15.65 -21.10
N GLY A 46 12.11 16.99 -21.04
CA GLY A 46 12.08 17.83 -22.24
C GLY A 46 13.34 17.69 -23.11
N ARG A 47 14.52 17.58 -22.48
CA ARG A 47 15.78 17.31 -23.18
C ARG A 47 15.77 15.95 -23.87
N ALA A 48 15.32 14.90 -23.19
CA ALA A 48 15.23 13.55 -23.75
C ALA A 48 14.27 13.50 -24.96
N GLU A 49 13.12 14.17 -24.86
CA GLU A 49 12.15 14.23 -25.97
C GLU A 49 12.70 15.01 -27.18
N SER A 50 13.37 16.14 -26.93
CA SER A 50 14.02 16.95 -27.97
C SER A 50 15.12 16.15 -28.66
N LEU A 51 15.98 15.48 -27.89
CA LEU A 51 17.05 14.61 -28.40
C LEU A 51 16.50 13.52 -29.33
N LYS A 52 15.39 12.87 -28.93
CA LYS A 52 14.72 11.86 -29.74
C LYS A 52 14.18 12.44 -31.05
N LYS A 53 13.60 13.63 -31.00
CA LYS A 53 13.07 14.33 -32.18
C LYS A 53 14.18 14.72 -33.14
N ASP A 54 15.28 15.26 -32.62
CA ASP A 54 16.41 15.74 -33.43
C ASP A 54 17.19 14.57 -34.04
N ALA A 55 17.39 13.48 -33.29
CA ALA A 55 17.97 12.24 -33.82
C ALA A 55 17.11 11.63 -34.92
N ARG A 56 15.77 11.61 -34.77
CA ARG A 56 14.85 11.13 -35.81
C ARG A 56 14.88 11.98 -37.07
N LYS A 57 15.05 13.29 -36.93
CA LYS A 57 15.17 14.24 -38.04
C LYS A 57 16.58 14.29 -38.64
N GLN A 58 17.54 13.52 -38.09
CA GLN A 58 18.95 13.55 -38.47
C GLN A 58 19.58 14.96 -38.39
N ILE A 59 19.06 15.80 -37.49
CA ILE A 59 19.61 17.14 -37.22
C ILE A 59 20.95 17.04 -36.49
N ILE A 60 21.08 16.00 -35.67
CA ILE A 60 22.29 15.68 -34.90
C ILE A 60 22.85 14.34 -35.35
N ASP A 61 24.17 14.22 -35.34
CA ASP A 61 24.84 12.96 -35.61
C ASP A 61 24.66 11.97 -34.42
N ARG A 62 24.92 10.69 -34.70
CA ARG A 62 24.75 9.61 -33.73
C ARG A 62 25.68 9.72 -32.52
N THR A 63 26.88 10.26 -32.69
CA THR A 63 27.86 10.43 -31.62
C THR A 63 27.39 11.50 -30.64
N THR A 64 26.98 12.66 -31.16
CA THR A 64 26.37 13.75 -30.39
C THR A 64 25.11 13.27 -29.69
N ALA A 65 24.25 12.52 -30.38
CA ALA A 65 23.05 11.96 -29.77
C ALA A 65 23.34 11.00 -28.59
N ASN A 66 24.37 10.16 -28.73
CA ASN A 66 24.78 9.24 -27.67
C ASN A 66 25.41 9.98 -26.48
N GLN A 67 26.21 11.02 -26.73
CA GLN A 67 26.81 11.83 -25.67
C GLN A 67 25.74 12.52 -24.82
N GLU A 68 24.80 13.22 -25.45
CA GLU A 68 23.67 13.86 -24.76
C GLU A 68 22.82 12.84 -23.98
N LYS A 69 22.56 11.68 -24.57
CA LYS A 69 21.83 10.60 -23.89
C LYS A 69 22.56 10.11 -22.63
N ASN A 70 23.89 9.98 -22.68
CA ASN A 70 24.70 9.60 -21.52
C ASN A 70 24.67 10.69 -20.45
N GLN A 71 24.74 11.97 -20.82
CA GLN A 71 24.60 13.07 -19.86
C GLN A 71 23.24 13.04 -19.14
N ILE A 72 22.15 12.80 -19.88
CA ILE A 72 20.81 12.66 -19.28
C ILE A 72 20.79 11.45 -18.34
N ARG A 73 21.38 10.31 -18.76
CA ARG A 73 21.47 9.11 -17.93
C ARG A 73 22.20 9.38 -16.61
N ASP A 74 23.34 10.04 -16.66
CA ASP A 74 24.18 10.32 -15.50
C ASP A 74 23.47 11.26 -14.53
N ALA A 75 22.81 12.31 -15.04
CA ALA A 75 21.98 13.19 -14.23
C ALA A 75 20.82 12.43 -13.54
N VAL A 76 20.15 11.52 -14.25
CA VAL A 76 19.08 10.69 -13.65
C VAL A 76 19.63 9.78 -12.55
N LEU A 77 20.83 9.21 -12.73
CA LEU A 77 21.49 8.38 -11.72
C LEU A 77 21.90 9.20 -10.48
N GLU A 78 22.38 10.42 -10.68
CA GLU A 78 22.72 11.35 -9.60
C GLU A 78 21.49 11.71 -8.78
N ILE A 79 20.39 12.08 -9.44
CA ILE A 79 19.10 12.35 -8.77
C ILE A 79 18.65 11.12 -8.00
N LYS A 80 18.64 9.93 -8.62
CA LYS A 80 18.28 8.66 -7.98
C LYS A 80 19.08 8.43 -6.68
N ASN A 81 20.39 8.64 -6.73
CA ASN A 81 21.26 8.44 -5.57
C ASN A 81 20.95 9.47 -4.47
N SER A 82 20.61 10.69 -4.85
CA SER A 82 20.31 11.82 -3.95
C SER A 82 18.89 11.84 -3.38
N LEU A 83 17.96 11.03 -3.92
CA LEU A 83 16.59 10.93 -3.41
C LEU A 83 16.55 10.55 -1.93
N LYS A 84 15.75 11.30 -1.17
CA LYS A 84 15.39 11.02 0.23
C LYS A 84 13.92 10.65 0.35
N LYS A 85 13.52 10.08 1.49
CA LYS A 85 12.13 9.63 1.72
C LYS A 85 11.14 10.81 1.63
N GLU A 86 11.56 11.98 2.08
CA GLU A 86 10.81 13.24 2.04
C GLU A 86 10.55 13.78 0.62
N ASP A 87 11.27 13.32 -0.39
CA ASP A 87 11.07 13.72 -1.80
C ASP A 87 9.92 12.97 -2.47
N LEU A 88 9.51 11.83 -1.92
CA LEU A 88 8.48 10.97 -2.49
C LEU A 88 7.08 11.51 -2.15
N LYS A 89 6.06 11.26 -3.00
CA LYS A 89 4.67 11.57 -2.61
C LYS A 89 4.32 10.73 -1.39
N LYS A 90 3.77 11.39 -0.36
CA LYS A 90 3.05 10.69 0.72
C LYS A 90 2.00 9.74 0.13
N ASP A 91 1.33 10.18 -0.94
CA ASP A 91 0.31 9.39 -1.65
C ASP A 91 0.85 8.18 -2.41
N LEU A 92 2.16 7.98 -2.53
CA LEU A 92 2.75 6.79 -3.16
C LEU A 92 3.17 5.72 -2.18
N GLU A 93 3.48 6.12 -0.95
CA GLU A 93 3.33 5.18 0.15
C GLU A 93 1.88 4.62 0.08
N LEU A 94 0.88 5.48 -0.21
CA LEU A 94 -0.57 5.17 -0.32
C LEU A 94 -1.07 4.51 -1.61
N LYS A 95 -0.36 4.62 -2.74
CA LYS A 95 -0.79 4.03 -4.02
C LYS A 95 -0.25 2.63 -4.29
N GLU A 96 0.86 2.24 -3.66
CA GLU A 96 1.46 0.91 -3.84
C GLU A 96 1.58 0.11 -2.53
N GLY A 97 1.41 0.76 -1.38
CA GLY A 97 1.02 0.10 -0.15
C GLY A 97 -0.49 0.06 -0.12
N ILE A 98 -1.08 -1.11 -0.29
CA ILE A 98 -2.47 -1.29 0.12
C ILE A 98 -2.49 -1.07 1.64
N TYR A 99 -2.97 0.09 2.06
CA TYR A 99 -3.32 0.35 3.44
C TYR A 99 -4.72 -0.21 3.63
N GLU A 100 -4.81 -1.49 4.00
CA GLU A 100 -5.82 -1.86 4.97
C GLU A 100 -5.15 -1.76 6.33
N LYS A 101 -5.52 -0.74 7.11
CA LYS A 101 -5.21 -0.79 8.54
C LYS A 101 -6.09 -1.90 9.11
N ILE A 102 -5.47 -3.03 9.42
CA ILE A 102 -6.16 -4.17 10.02
C ILE A 102 -5.99 -4.05 11.53
N LEU A 103 -7.10 -3.88 12.24
CA LEU A 103 -7.12 -4.01 13.69
C LEU A 103 -7.44 -5.45 14.05
N ILE A 104 -6.67 -6.06 14.93
CA ILE A 104 -6.92 -7.40 15.46
C ILE A 104 -7.23 -7.26 16.94
N TYR A 105 -8.48 -7.52 17.29
CA TYR A 105 -8.95 -7.72 18.66
C TYR A 105 -8.77 -9.19 19.02
N CYS A 106 -7.81 -9.48 19.89
CA CYS A 106 -7.56 -10.83 20.36
C CYS A 106 -7.04 -10.86 21.80
N PRO A 107 -7.33 -11.93 22.58
CA PRO A 107 -6.71 -12.13 23.88
C PRO A 107 -5.17 -12.14 23.80
N GLU A 108 -4.50 -11.77 24.90
CA GLU A 108 -3.03 -11.64 24.94
C GLU A 108 -2.31 -12.92 24.45
N GLY A 109 -2.79 -14.09 24.87
CA GLY A 109 -2.24 -15.39 24.47
C GLY A 109 -2.44 -15.75 22.99
N ARG A 110 -3.34 -15.06 22.28
CA ARG A 110 -3.69 -15.36 20.87
C ARG A 110 -2.93 -14.48 19.88
N LYS A 111 -2.31 -13.39 20.33
CA LYS A 111 -1.45 -12.53 19.48
C LYS A 111 -0.37 -13.30 18.71
N PRO A 112 0.39 -14.25 19.29
CA PRO A 112 1.40 -15.02 18.55
C PRO A 112 0.81 -15.86 17.42
N PHE A 113 -0.40 -16.39 17.59
CA PHE A 113 -1.10 -17.15 16.56
C PHE A 113 -1.33 -16.27 15.32
N PHE A 114 -1.85 -15.06 15.51
CA PHE A 114 -2.10 -14.14 14.40
C PHE A 114 -0.80 -13.62 13.77
N GLN A 115 0.24 -13.34 14.55
CA GLN A 115 1.55 -12.94 14.02
C GLN A 115 2.17 -14.03 13.14
N LYS A 116 1.97 -15.31 13.48
CA LYS A 116 2.45 -16.44 12.68
C LYS A 116 1.67 -16.62 11.37
N ASN A 117 0.35 -16.46 11.42
CA ASN A 117 -0.54 -16.79 10.30
C ASN A 117 -0.85 -15.61 9.37
N ILE A 118 -0.76 -14.37 9.85
CA ILE A 118 -0.97 -13.16 9.06
C ILE A 118 0.40 -12.58 8.70
N ASN A 119 0.89 -12.98 7.53
CA ASN A 119 2.23 -12.61 7.07
C ASN A 119 2.30 -11.10 6.73
N THR A 120 3.19 -10.40 7.44
CA THR A 120 3.43 -8.95 7.31
C THR A 120 4.01 -8.53 5.95
N GLN A 121 4.49 -9.47 5.14
CA GLN A 121 4.88 -9.23 3.75
C GLN A 121 3.65 -8.92 2.87
N TYR A 122 2.51 -9.54 3.17
CA TYR A 122 1.26 -9.40 2.40
C TYR A 122 0.31 -8.38 3.01
N PHE A 123 0.27 -8.29 4.33
CA PHE A 123 -0.61 -7.37 5.07
C PHE A 123 0.24 -6.32 5.79
N LYS A 124 0.02 -5.04 5.48
CA LYS A 124 0.80 -3.92 6.04
C LYS A 124 -0.07 -3.15 7.01
N ASN A 125 0.51 -2.72 8.14
CA ASN A 125 -0.18 -1.96 9.20
C ASN A 125 -1.22 -2.78 9.97
N ILE A 126 -0.76 -3.90 10.56
CA ILE A 126 -1.55 -4.72 11.48
C ILE A 126 -1.35 -4.17 12.89
N TYR A 127 -2.45 -3.84 13.55
CA TYR A 127 -2.48 -3.39 14.93
C TYR A 127 -3.11 -4.47 15.78
N TYR A 128 -2.48 -4.80 16.91
CA TYR A 128 -3.03 -5.75 17.85
C TYR A 128 -3.56 -4.98 19.04
N PHE A 129 -4.85 -5.14 19.31
CA PHE A 129 -5.45 -4.67 20.53
C PHE A 129 -5.69 -5.88 21.42
N VAL A 130 -4.97 -5.87 22.54
CA VAL A 130 -4.90 -6.97 23.50
C VAL A 130 -5.82 -6.71 24.70
N ASP A 131 -6.24 -5.45 24.88
CA ASP A 131 -7.10 -5.05 25.98
C ASP A 131 -8.57 -5.25 25.61
N LEU A 132 -9.40 -5.67 26.56
CA LEU A 132 -10.82 -5.96 26.33
C LEU A 132 -11.74 -4.79 26.72
N ASP A 133 -11.15 -3.69 27.22
CA ASP A 133 -11.84 -2.42 27.43
C ASP A 133 -12.11 -1.68 26.10
N GLU A 134 -13.04 -0.72 26.11
CA GLU A 134 -13.41 0.05 24.91
C GLU A 134 -12.17 0.48 24.11
N PRO A 135 -12.18 0.30 22.77
CA PRO A 135 -11.10 0.77 21.93
C PRO A 135 -10.88 2.25 22.19
N LYS A 136 -9.74 2.58 22.81
CA LYS A 136 -9.24 3.96 22.84
C LYS A 136 -8.84 4.44 21.43
N ALA A 137 -8.69 3.51 20.50
CA ALA A 137 -8.38 3.79 19.11
C ALA A 137 -9.63 4.22 18.34
N ASP A 138 -9.50 5.27 17.54
CA ASP A 138 -10.54 5.69 16.60
C ASP A 138 -10.75 4.60 15.53
N LEU A 139 -11.82 3.82 15.70
CA LEU A 139 -12.15 2.67 14.86
C LEU A 139 -12.43 3.06 13.40
N ASP A 140 -12.86 4.31 13.14
CA ASP A 140 -13.08 4.83 11.78
C ASP A 140 -11.76 4.93 10.98
N THR A 141 -10.61 4.80 11.65
CA THR A 141 -9.30 4.83 10.98
C THR A 141 -8.88 3.48 10.41
N PHE A 142 -9.62 2.39 10.67
CA PHE A 142 -9.30 1.04 10.23
C PHE A 142 -10.23 0.58 9.10
N ASP A 143 -9.69 -0.16 8.14
CA ASP A 143 -10.47 -0.68 7.00
C ASP A 143 -11.07 -2.05 7.32
N ILE A 144 -10.36 -2.87 8.11
CA ILE A 144 -10.79 -4.21 8.53
C ILE A 144 -10.55 -4.35 10.03
N VAL A 145 -11.53 -4.90 10.73
CA VAL A 145 -11.38 -5.30 12.13
C VAL A 145 -11.56 -6.81 12.23
N LEU A 146 -10.57 -7.50 12.77
CA LEU A 146 -10.61 -8.93 13.03
C LEU A 146 -10.89 -9.12 14.51
N PHE A 147 -11.99 -9.80 14.82
CA PHE A 147 -12.32 -10.25 16.17
C PHE A 147 -12.01 -11.73 16.31
N ASP A 148 -11.09 -12.07 17.21
CA ASP A 148 -10.85 -13.44 17.65
C ASP A 148 -11.93 -13.81 18.65
N PHE A 149 -12.92 -14.59 18.21
CA PHE A 149 -14.03 -14.99 19.04
C PHE A 149 -13.80 -16.42 19.52
N ASP A 150 -13.41 -16.56 20.79
CA ASP A 150 -13.40 -17.86 21.47
C ASP A 150 -14.68 -17.99 22.30
N GLU A 151 -15.52 -19.00 21.98
CA GLU A 151 -16.79 -19.28 22.68
C GLU A 151 -16.60 -19.48 24.19
N LYS A 152 -15.38 -19.80 24.63
CA LYS A 152 -15.05 -19.97 26.06
C LYS A 152 -14.97 -18.65 26.82
N GLU A 153 -14.86 -17.52 26.12
CA GLU A 153 -14.86 -16.18 26.70
C GLU A 153 -16.22 -15.53 26.42
N GLN A 154 -17.16 -15.65 27.37
CA GLN A 154 -18.55 -15.12 27.33
C GLN A 154 -18.70 -13.62 27.00
N PHE A 155 -17.60 -12.89 26.83
CA PHE A 155 -17.55 -11.43 26.73
C PHE A 155 -17.43 -10.88 25.29
N GLY A 156 -17.38 -11.74 24.27
CA GLY A 156 -17.10 -11.30 22.90
C GLY A 156 -18.26 -10.64 22.14
N GLU A 157 -19.50 -11.08 22.33
CA GLU A 157 -20.59 -10.76 21.39
C GLU A 157 -21.23 -9.38 21.66
N ASP A 158 -21.62 -9.12 22.91
CA ASP A 158 -22.22 -7.82 23.31
C ASP A 158 -21.24 -6.66 23.11
N HIS A 159 -19.95 -6.90 23.33
CA HIS A 159 -18.91 -5.90 23.10
C HIS A 159 -18.77 -5.61 21.61
N LEU A 160 -18.66 -6.66 20.79
CA LEU A 160 -18.59 -6.52 19.33
C LEU A 160 -19.83 -5.81 18.77
N GLU A 161 -21.02 -6.13 19.25
CA GLU A 161 -22.26 -5.48 18.87
C GLU A 161 -22.25 -3.98 19.21
N LYS A 162 -21.80 -3.61 20.41
CA LYS A 162 -21.63 -2.18 20.78
C LYS A 162 -20.63 -1.45 19.88
N LEU A 163 -19.55 -2.11 19.48
CA LEU A 163 -18.60 -1.53 18.54
C LEU A 163 -19.20 -1.35 17.15
N LEU A 164 -19.95 -2.35 16.67
CA LEU A 164 -20.63 -2.33 15.38
C LEU A 164 -21.65 -1.19 15.29
N LEU A 165 -22.31 -0.85 16.40
CA LEU A 165 -23.26 0.25 16.49
C LEU A 165 -22.58 1.63 16.53
N LYS A 166 -21.35 1.72 17.05
CA LYS A 166 -20.61 2.99 17.22
C LYS A 166 -19.84 3.44 15.97
N THR A 167 -19.67 2.56 14.99
CA THR A 167 -18.74 2.75 13.86
C THR A 167 -19.49 2.90 12.54
N LYS A 168 -18.93 3.64 11.57
CA LYS A 168 -19.60 3.96 10.30
C LYS A 168 -19.78 2.75 9.37
N THR A 169 -20.68 2.86 8.40
CA THR A 169 -21.20 1.80 7.51
C THR A 169 -20.19 1.00 6.67
N TYR A 170 -18.89 1.33 6.67
CA TYR A 170 -17.91 0.81 5.69
C TYR A 170 -16.79 -0.07 6.26
N PHE A 171 -16.73 -0.31 7.57
CA PHE A 171 -15.76 -1.29 8.10
C PHE A 171 -16.35 -2.70 8.00
N LEU A 172 -15.49 -3.65 7.67
CA LEU A 172 -15.82 -5.07 7.67
C LEU A 172 -15.20 -5.73 8.89
N VAL A 173 -16.03 -6.48 9.62
CA VAL A 173 -15.62 -7.29 10.75
C VAL A 173 -15.43 -8.72 10.30
N LEU A 174 -14.22 -9.23 10.47
CA LEU A 174 -13.93 -10.66 10.34
C LEU A 174 -14.03 -11.31 11.72
N ILE A 175 -14.97 -12.23 11.91
CA ILE A 175 -15.08 -13.01 13.14
C ILE A 175 -14.34 -14.33 12.95
N TYR A 176 -13.26 -14.51 13.70
CA TYR A 176 -12.52 -15.76 13.78
C TYR A 176 -13.10 -16.62 14.91
N GLY A 177 -14.09 -17.46 14.60
CA GLY A 177 -14.85 -18.23 15.58
C GLY A 177 -16.35 -18.31 15.22
N GLN A 178 -17.19 -18.75 16.16
CA GLN A 178 -18.65 -18.75 15.97
C GLN A 178 -19.30 -17.61 16.75
N SER A 179 -20.06 -16.75 16.08
CA SER A 179 -20.88 -15.72 16.73
C SER A 179 -22.27 -15.69 16.11
N ASN A 180 -23.30 -15.38 16.91
CA ASN A 180 -24.66 -15.24 16.39
C ASN A 180 -24.85 -13.93 15.61
N LEU A 181 -23.94 -12.96 15.74
CA LEU A 181 -23.96 -11.72 14.94
C LEU A 181 -23.88 -11.99 13.44
N ILE A 182 -23.23 -13.08 13.02
CA ILE A 182 -23.19 -13.53 11.61
C ILE A 182 -24.59 -13.86 11.08
N ARG A 183 -25.52 -14.25 11.96
CA ARG A 183 -26.89 -14.65 11.61
C ARG A 183 -27.88 -13.49 11.70
N LYS A 184 -27.50 -12.36 12.31
CA LYS A 184 -28.37 -11.18 12.42
C LYS A 184 -28.37 -10.42 11.09
N GLU A 185 -29.56 -10.19 10.53
CA GLU A 185 -29.73 -9.60 9.20
C GLU A 185 -29.14 -8.18 9.09
N GLU A 186 -29.25 -7.39 10.17
CA GLU A 186 -28.71 -6.03 10.28
C GLU A 186 -27.18 -5.94 10.17
N TYR A 187 -26.46 -7.04 10.38
CA TYR A 187 -24.99 -7.10 10.31
C TYR A 187 -24.47 -7.90 9.11
N ARG A 188 -25.36 -8.44 8.26
CA ARG A 188 -25.01 -9.36 7.17
C ARG A 188 -23.95 -8.81 6.21
N ASP A 189 -24.03 -7.53 5.88
CA ASP A 189 -23.10 -6.88 4.95
C ASP A 189 -21.81 -6.40 5.63
N ARG A 190 -21.74 -6.49 6.96
CA ARG A 190 -20.66 -5.92 7.78
C ARG A 190 -19.84 -6.97 8.49
N VAL A 191 -20.43 -8.12 8.80
CA VAL A 191 -19.82 -9.21 9.56
C VAL A 191 -19.64 -10.42 8.66
N GLN A 192 -18.40 -10.92 8.60
CA GLN A 192 -18.03 -12.07 7.79
C GLN A 192 -17.33 -13.13 8.66
N PRO A 193 -17.68 -14.41 8.54
CA PRO A 193 -17.06 -15.49 9.31
C PRO A 193 -15.71 -15.92 8.71
N ALA A 194 -14.79 -16.35 9.59
CA ALA A 194 -13.54 -17.00 9.22
C ALA A 194 -13.22 -18.14 10.20
N ASN A 195 -13.59 -19.37 9.86
CA ASN A 195 -13.59 -20.50 10.80
C ASN A 195 -12.25 -21.26 10.88
N SER A 196 -11.22 -20.80 10.17
CA SER A 196 -9.89 -21.41 10.14
C SER A 196 -8.84 -20.41 9.67
N ALA A 197 -7.56 -20.65 9.96
CA ALA A 197 -6.48 -19.76 9.50
C ALA A 197 -6.48 -19.61 7.97
N ILE A 198 -6.78 -20.68 7.23
CA ILE A 198 -6.91 -20.65 5.76
C ILE A 198 -8.10 -19.77 5.35
N SER A 199 -9.27 -19.96 5.99
CA SER A 199 -10.46 -19.15 5.72
C SER A 199 -10.22 -17.69 6.02
N LEU A 200 -9.49 -17.39 7.09
CA LEU A 200 -9.15 -16.03 7.49
C LEU A 200 -8.28 -15.34 6.45
N ILE A 201 -7.23 -16.02 5.99
CA ILE A 201 -6.32 -15.48 4.96
C ILE A 201 -7.09 -15.27 3.66
N ALA A 202 -7.92 -16.23 3.24
CA ALA A 202 -8.72 -16.12 2.02
C ALA A 202 -9.70 -14.93 2.10
N ARG A 203 -10.38 -14.75 3.24
CA ARG A 203 -11.31 -13.63 3.43
C ARG A 203 -10.62 -12.30 3.48
N LEU A 204 -9.49 -12.20 4.20
CA LEU A 204 -8.66 -11.00 4.14
C LEU A 204 -8.30 -10.69 2.68
N GLN A 205 -7.76 -11.65 1.91
CA GLN A 205 -7.40 -11.42 0.50
C GLN A 205 -8.59 -10.97 -0.37
N GLU A 206 -9.77 -11.55 -0.18
CA GLU A 206 -10.99 -11.17 -0.88
C GLU A 206 -11.42 -9.74 -0.56
N LEU A 207 -11.51 -9.38 0.72
CA LEU A 207 -11.89 -8.04 1.16
C LEU A 207 -10.94 -6.97 0.64
N ILE A 208 -9.65 -7.27 0.73
CA ILE A 208 -8.57 -6.44 0.20
C ILE A 208 -8.72 -6.25 -1.31
N THR A 209 -9.00 -7.33 -2.04
CA THR A 209 -9.21 -7.28 -3.49
C THR A 209 -10.47 -6.47 -3.84
N TYR A 210 -11.54 -6.64 -3.09
CA TYR A 210 -12.77 -5.86 -3.25
C TYR A 210 -12.50 -4.36 -3.06
N PHE A 211 -11.84 -3.97 -1.96
CA PHE A 211 -11.51 -2.56 -1.72
C PHE A 211 -10.61 -1.96 -2.80
N ARG A 212 -9.66 -2.73 -3.35
CA ARG A 212 -8.83 -2.31 -4.50
C ARG A 212 -9.66 -2.03 -5.75
N LEU A 213 -10.69 -2.83 -6.01
CA LEU A 213 -11.56 -2.66 -7.18
C LEU A 213 -12.58 -1.55 -6.97
N ALA A 214 -13.12 -1.41 -5.76
CA ALA A 214 -14.09 -0.38 -5.41
C ALA A 214 -13.49 1.03 -5.43
N LYS A 215 -12.26 1.22 -4.92
CA LYS A 215 -11.55 2.53 -4.92
C LYS A 215 -11.11 3.01 -6.32
N LYS A 216 -11.23 2.17 -7.37
CA LYS A 216 -10.89 2.53 -8.76
C LYS A 216 -12.05 3.15 -9.54
N LYS A 217 -13.25 3.22 -8.96
CA LYS A 217 -14.40 3.95 -9.49
C LYS A 217 -14.47 5.34 -8.86
#